data_AF-A0A2N0RTS4-F1
#
_entry.id   AF-A0A2N0RTS4-F1
#
_cell.length_a   1.000
_cell.length_b   1.000
_cell.length_c   1.000
_cell.angle_alpha   90.00
_cell.angle_beta   90.00
_cell.angle_gamma   90.00
#
_symmetry.space_group_name_H-M   'P 1'
#
loop_
_entity.id
_entity.type
_entity.pdbx_description
1 polymer ?
#
loop_
_entity_poly.entity_id
_entity_poly.type
_entity_poly.pdbx_seq_one_letter_code
_entity_poly.pdbx_strand_id
1 'polypeptide(L)'
;MPLNNNNNISSSEDENFLKDFLKEFYRQIIKIDNYTSIENILTEWIQEFFDNNNKNTEKILKLMENHEENENWFSSLIGFFYDNDIGIINNYNLINKDISFKY
;
A
#
# COMPACT_ATOMS: atom_id res chain seq x y z
N MET A 1 -2.74 -25.32 -24.86
CA MET A 1 -3.27 -24.00 -24.47
C MET A 1 -2.14 -23.24 -23.80
N PRO A 2 -1.74 -22.04 -24.25
CA PRO A 2 -0.72 -21.30 -23.55
C PRO A 2 -1.33 -20.69 -22.27
N LEU A 3 -0.58 -20.78 -21.18
CA LEU A 3 -0.86 -20.12 -19.93
C LEU A 3 -0.78 -18.61 -20.18
N ASN A 4 -1.88 -17.89 -19.96
CA ASN A 4 -1.90 -16.44 -20.06
C ASN A 4 -1.14 -15.86 -18.85
N ASN A 5 0.17 -15.70 -19.00
CA ASN A 5 0.98 -14.89 -18.10
C ASN A 5 0.54 -13.44 -18.27
N ASN A 6 -0.43 -13.02 -17.47
CA ASN A 6 -0.67 -11.61 -17.18
C ASN A 6 0.53 -11.09 -16.40
N ASN A 7 1.66 -10.90 -17.09
CA ASN A 7 2.73 -10.06 -16.60
C ASN A 7 2.08 -8.68 -16.43
N ASN A 8 1.79 -8.32 -15.19
CA ASN A 8 1.21 -7.03 -14.82
C ASN A 8 2.30 -5.98 -15.07
N ILE A 9 2.49 -5.62 -16.34
CA ILE A 9 3.41 -4.56 -16.73
C ILE A 9 2.82 -3.28 -16.16
N SER A 10 3.51 -2.69 -15.18
CA SER A 10 3.21 -1.37 -14.64
C SER A 10 3.06 -0.39 -15.81
N SER A 11 1.94 0.32 -15.87
CA SER A 11 1.74 1.35 -16.88
C SER A 11 2.67 2.55 -16.60
N SER A 12 2.97 3.37 -17.61
CA SER A 12 3.71 4.61 -17.40
C SER A 12 3.02 5.56 -16.40
N GLU A 13 1.70 5.46 -16.27
CA GLU A 13 0.92 6.23 -15.31
C GLU A 13 1.12 5.71 -13.88
N ASP A 14 1.14 4.39 -13.69
CA ASP A 14 1.41 3.77 -12.39
C ASP A 14 2.85 4.05 -11.94
N GLU A 15 3.81 4.01 -12.87
CA GLU A 15 5.21 4.36 -12.62
C GLU A 15 5.36 5.81 -12.13
N ASN A 16 4.72 6.76 -12.83
CA ASN A 16 4.75 8.17 -12.45
C ASN A 16 4.09 8.38 -11.09
N PHE A 17 2.95 7.72 -10.86
CA PHE A 17 2.25 7.78 -9.57
C PHE A 17 3.12 7.26 -8.42
N LEU A 18 3.80 6.11 -8.59
CA LEU A 18 4.66 5.55 -7.54
C LEU A 18 5.84 6.47 -7.21
N LYS A 19 6.44 7.14 -8.22
CA LYS A 19 7.50 8.13 -8.02
C LYS A 19 7.01 9.35 -7.25
N ASP A 20 5.84 9.87 -7.62
CA ASP A 20 5.23 11.00 -6.93
C ASP A 20 4.85 10.64 -5.49
N PHE A 21 4.30 9.45 -5.28
CA PHE A 21 3.99 8.93 -3.95
C PHE A 21 5.25 8.83 -3.07
N LEU A 22 6.33 8.22 -3.56
CA LEU A 22 7.60 8.12 -2.80
C LEU A 22 8.13 9.50 -2.40
N LYS A 23 8.18 10.42 -3.37
CA LYS A 23 8.67 11.78 -3.14
C LYS A 23 7.85 12.49 -2.06
N GLU A 24 6.54 12.37 -2.12
CA GLU A 24 5.63 12.99 -1.17
C GLU A 24 5.69 12.33 0.21
N PHE A 25 5.81 11.00 0.27
CA PHE A 25 5.96 10.25 1.50
C PHE A 25 7.23 10.64 2.26
N TYR A 26 8.39 10.69 1.58
CA TYR A 26 9.64 11.14 2.21
C TYR A 26 9.56 12.61 2.66
N ARG A 27 8.85 13.46 1.91
CA ARG A 27 8.58 14.84 2.33
C ARG A 27 7.75 14.91 3.60
N GLN A 28 6.79 14.01 3.81
CA GLN A 28 6.06 13.93 5.07
C GLN A 28 6.96 13.50 6.22
N ILE A 29 7.78 12.46 6.04
CA ILE A 29 8.71 12.00 7.08
C ILE A 29 9.60 13.16 7.58
N ILE A 30 10.15 13.95 6.66
CA ILE A 30 11.03 15.09 7.00
C ILE A 30 10.27 16.21 7.76
N LYS A 31 8.95 16.33 7.57
CA LYS A 31 8.13 17.38 8.20
C LYS A 31 7.60 16.99 9.57
N ILE A 32 7.60 15.71 9.93
CA ILE A 32 7.03 15.27 11.21
C ILE A 32 8.04 15.54 12.32
N ASP A 33 7.69 16.47 13.21
CA ASP A 33 8.52 16.81 14.37
C ASP A 33 8.21 15.94 15.61
N ASN A 34 7.04 15.29 15.67
CA ASN A 34 6.61 14.45 16.79
C ASN A 34 6.72 12.96 16.50
N TYR A 35 7.83 12.36 16.94
CA TYR A 35 8.16 10.96 16.71
C TYR A 35 7.24 9.95 17.40
N THR A 36 6.50 10.38 18.44
CA THR A 36 5.65 9.47 19.24
C THR A 36 4.41 8.98 18.49
N SER A 37 4.01 9.70 17.43
CA SER A 37 2.78 9.43 16.68
C SER A 37 3.03 9.26 15.18
N ILE A 38 4.28 9.04 14.76
CA ILE A 38 4.66 8.96 13.34
C ILE A 38 3.84 7.90 12.60
N GLU A 39 3.69 6.70 13.17
CA GLU A 39 2.98 5.59 12.52
C GLU A 39 1.53 5.96 12.18
N ASN A 40 0.80 6.52 13.16
CA ASN A 40 -0.58 6.97 12.96
C ASN A 40 -0.67 8.09 11.92
N ILE A 41 0.21 9.10 12.03
CA ILE A 41 0.23 10.25 11.09
C ILE A 41 0.51 9.78 9.67
N LEU A 42 1.49 8.90 9.47
CA LEU A 42 1.84 8.38 8.15
C LEU A 42 0.74 7.47 7.60
N THR A 43 0.13 6.64 8.45
CA THR A 43 -0.97 5.76 8.04
C THR A 43 -2.19 6.56 7.57
N GLU A 44 -2.61 7.55 8.34
CA GLU A 44 -3.70 8.47 7.95
C GLU A 44 -3.36 9.20 6.65
N TRP A 45 -2.14 9.74 6.56
CA TRP A 45 -1.70 10.46 5.36
C TRP A 45 -1.67 9.57 4.10
N ILE A 46 -1.20 8.33 4.21
CA ILE A 46 -1.18 7.38 3.09
C ILE A 46 -2.61 7.12 2.59
N GLN A 47 -3.56 6.90 3.50
CA GLN A 47 -4.96 6.66 3.15
C GLN A 47 -5.56 7.88 2.43
N GLU A 48 -5.40 9.08 2.99
CA GLU A 48 -5.86 10.31 2.36
C GLU A 48 -5.22 10.54 0.99
N PHE A 49 -3.91 10.28 0.87
CA PHE A 49 -3.20 10.44 -0.39
C PHE A 49 -3.76 9.51 -1.47
N PHE A 50 -4.02 8.24 -1.14
CA PHE A 50 -4.58 7.29 -2.09
C PHE A 50 -6.04 7.59 -2.44
N ASP A 51 -6.87 7.95 -1.47
CA ASP A 51 -8.27 8.32 -1.71
C ASP A 51 -8.39 9.55 -2.60
N ASN A 52 -7.59 10.59 -2.35
CA ASN A 52 -7.56 11.81 -3.17
C ASN A 52 -7.11 11.56 -4.62
N ASN A 53 -6.30 10.52 -4.84
CA ASN A 53 -5.86 10.11 -6.17
C ASN A 53 -6.71 8.98 -6.77
N ASN A 54 -7.84 8.61 -6.13
CA ASN A 54 -8.70 7.49 -6.52
C ASN A 54 -7.94 6.16 -6.72
N LYS A 55 -6.90 5.92 -5.91
CA LYS A 55 -6.09 4.70 -5.96
C LYS A 55 -6.50 3.75 -4.84
N ASN A 56 -6.52 2.46 -5.16
CA ASN A 56 -6.81 1.42 -4.18
C ASN A 56 -5.51 0.96 -3.50
N THR A 57 -5.47 1.04 -2.17
CA THR A 57 -4.29 0.73 -1.35
C THR A 57 -3.72 -0.68 -1.62
N GLU A 58 -4.57 -1.71 -1.71
CA GLU A 58 -4.13 -3.09 -1.98
C GLU A 58 -3.47 -3.20 -3.36
N LYS A 59 -4.02 -2.52 -4.37
CA LYS A 59 -3.43 -2.47 -5.71
C LYS A 59 -2.09 -1.74 -5.71
N ILE A 60 -1.96 -0.65 -4.96
CA ILE A 60 -0.69 0.08 -4.85
C ILE A 60 0.37 -0.77 -4.14
N LEU A 61 0.01 -1.46 -3.05
CA LEU A 61 0.90 -2.39 -2.37
C LEU A 61 1.44 -3.46 -3.34
N LYS A 62 0.54 -4.09 -4.11
CA LYS A 62 0.92 -5.07 -5.14
C LYS A 62 1.80 -4.47 -6.25
N LEU A 63 1.58 -3.22 -6.64
CA LEU A 63 2.42 -2.54 -7.61
C LEU A 63 3.84 -2.35 -7.07
N MET A 64 3.98 -1.92 -5.81
CA MET A 64 5.29 -1.80 -5.15
C MET A 64 6.00 -3.15 -5.02
N GLU A 65 5.27 -4.20 -4.63
CA GLU A 65 5.81 -5.56 -4.48
C GLU A 65 6.33 -6.17 -5.79
N ASN A 66 5.66 -5.88 -6.89
CA ASN A 66 6.01 -6.43 -8.20
C ASN A 66 6.90 -5.48 -9.03
N HIS A 67 7.27 -4.32 -8.48
CA HIS A 67 8.11 -3.36 -9.15
C HIS A 67 9.54 -3.88 -9.33
N GLU A 68 10.19 -3.59 -10.46
CA GLU A 68 11.56 -4.06 -10.72
C GLU A 68 12.58 -3.55 -9.69
N GLU A 69 12.40 -2.31 -9.22
CA GLU A 69 13.17 -1.69 -8.13
C GLU A 69 12.56 -1.90 -6.73
N ASN A 70 11.69 -2.91 -6.51
CA ASN A 70 11.05 -3.15 -5.21
C ASN A 70 12.05 -3.08 -4.04
N GLU A 71 13.12 -3.87 -4.11
CA GLU A 71 14.09 -3.97 -3.01
C GLU A 71 14.75 -2.62 -2.69
N ASN A 72 15.04 -1.81 -3.71
CA ASN A 72 15.74 -0.54 -3.57
C ASN A 72 14.82 0.62 -3.17
N TRP A 73 13.61 0.68 -3.71
CA TRP A 73 12.73 1.84 -3.55
C TRP A 73 11.65 1.64 -2.50
N PHE A 74 11.16 0.41 -2.37
CA PHE A 74 9.91 0.12 -1.67
C PHE A 74 10.07 -0.81 -0.47
N SER A 75 11.19 -1.51 -0.28
CA SER A 75 11.36 -2.50 0.79
C SER A 75 10.92 -2.02 2.18
N SER A 76 11.44 -0.88 2.64
CA SER A 76 11.05 -0.28 3.93
C SER A 76 9.58 0.15 3.98
N LEU A 77 9.04 0.64 2.86
CA LEU A 77 7.66 1.12 2.77
C LEU A 77 6.68 -0.05 2.75
N ILE A 78 7.01 -1.14 2.07
CA ILE A 78 6.26 -2.39 2.09
C ILE A 78 6.26 -2.97 3.51
N GLY A 79 7.43 -3.00 4.17
CA GLY A 79 7.52 -3.38 5.59
C GLY A 79 6.59 -2.54 6.47
N PHE A 80 6.62 -1.22 6.31
CA PHE A 80 5.72 -0.31 7.01
C PHE A 80 4.23 -0.62 6.75
N PHE A 81 3.84 -0.92 5.51
CA PHE A 81 2.46 -1.30 5.18
C PHE A 81 2.06 -2.59 5.91
N TYR A 82 2.93 -3.59 5.94
CA TYR A 82 2.68 -4.85 6.63
C TYR A 82 2.59 -4.67 8.15
N ASP A 83 3.49 -3.89 8.76
CA ASP A 83 3.51 -3.65 10.20
C ASP A 83 2.27 -2.88 10.69
N ASN A 84 1.62 -2.11 9.81
CA ASN A 84 0.46 -1.27 10.12
C ASN A 84 -0.85 -1.77 9.48
N ASP A 85 -0.90 -3.02 9.00
CA ASP A 85 -2.08 -3.63 8.34
C ASP A 85 -2.66 -2.79 7.16
N ILE A 86 -1.82 -2.02 6.47
CA ILE A 86 -2.24 -1.13 5.39
C ILE A 86 -2.41 -1.90 4.09
N GLY A 87 -3.61 -1.84 3.50
CA GLY A 87 -3.90 -2.53 2.24
C GLY A 87 -4.04 -4.04 2.37
N ILE A 88 -3.95 -4.58 3.59
CA ILE A 88 -4.24 -5.98 3.89
C ILE A 88 -5.75 -6.11 4.10
N ILE A 89 -6.44 -6.72 3.13
CA ILE A 89 -7.81 -7.16 3.36
C ILE A 89 -7.74 -8.37 4.28
N ASN A 90 -8.00 -8.15 5.57
CA ASN A 90 -8.17 -9.22 6.54
C ASN A 90 -9.36 -10.10 6.13
N ASN A 91 -9.08 -11.22 5.46
CA ASN A 91 -10.07 -12.26 5.17
C ASN A 91 -10.70 -12.83 6.45
N TYR A 92 -10.10 -12.58 7.62
CA TYR A 92 -10.65 -12.90 8.93
C TYR A 92 -12.00 -12.21 9.23
N ASN A 93 -12.26 -11.01 8.69
CA ASN A 93 -13.54 -10.32 8.88
C ASN A 93 -14.67 -10.88 7.99
N LEU A 94 -14.34 -11.62 6.93
CA LEU A 94 -15.31 -12.34 6.11
C LEU A 94 -15.65 -13.70 6.73
N ILE A 95 -14.65 -14.42 7.25
CA ILE A 95 -14.83 -15.73 7.89
C ILE A 95 -15.65 -15.61 9.19
N ASN A 96 -15.44 -14.59 10.02
CA ASN A 96 -16.19 -14.41 11.27
C ASN A 96 -17.63 -13.89 11.07
N LYS A 97 -17.98 -13.36 9.89
CA LYS A 97 -19.36 -12.97 9.58
C LYS A 97 -20.24 -14.18 9.27
N ASP A 98 -19.66 -15.24 8.71
CA ASP A 98 -20.37 -16.49 8.39
C ASP A 98 -20.50 -17.45 9.59
N ILE A 99 -19.65 -17.32 10.62
CA ILE A 99 -19.69 -18.18 11.82
C ILE A 99 -20.68 -17.66 12.89
N SER A 100 -21.20 -16.43 12.75
CA SER A 100 -22.06 -15.78 13.75
C SER A 100 -23.53 -16.27 13.80
N PHE A 101 -23.94 -17.20 12.94
CA PHE A 101 -25.30 -17.78 12.96
C PHE A 101 -25.34 -19.31 13.17
N LYS A 102 -24.78 -19.80 14.28
CA LYS A 102 -25.18 -21.10 14.84
C LYS A 102 -25.19 -21.05 16.37
N TYR A 103 -26.36 -20.70 16.90
CA TYR A 103 -26.80 -21.10 18.24
C TYR A 103 -27.20 -22.58 18.22
#